data_AF-A0A357LJK3-F1
#
_entry.id   AF-A0A357LJK3-F1
#
_cell.length_a   1.000
_cell.length_b   1.000
_cell.length_c   1.000
_cell.angle_alpha   90.00
_cell.angle_beta   90.00
_cell.angle_gamma   90.00
#
_symmetry.space_group_name_H-M   'P 1'
#
loop_
_entity.id
_entity.type
_entity.pdbx_description
1 polymer ?
#
loop_
_entity_poly.entity_id
_entity_poly.type
_entity_poly.pdbx_seq_one_letter_code
_entity_poly.pdbx_strand_id
1 'polypeptide(L)'
;MLEKTMSQTAAENPAAARPSGAGGKRKLRVGEVVSVNGSHALVMLDEDRPEIDRVHKPQLGAILAVDTGACIVLGLVSAMSVPAPTLDSTGKDLRLIELELIGEFTKPTAKAPARFRRGVSTYPTLNDEVQLAAREELAALFAANGSASVRIGIVKQDAAIPATVSINDLFSRHCAVLGTTGAGKSCAITLMLLAVLERYKNGHIVILDPHNEYSHSFGDRAVVFDTTNLTLPYWMLTFEELVEILYPGRVNCQEEIEILADLIPTAKKMNLSNSVSGIKLMAGARGDGGTITVDTPVPYRISELLTLIDKTLGSLDNTRTTAPYKRLRARLHGISQDARYGFMFGGLTVQDTMSDFLGQLFRIPVEGAPISIIELGGLPVEVAQVIVSVVTRLAFEFGLWSHGAAPLAIIVEDAHRYAPAQEGAGFGPTRKALIRIAKEGRKVGVSLWVASQRPTELDATILSQCNTIFAMRLANQADQEALRSAVPDASTSLLSCLPSLGLGEAIAVGEGVPLPTRIRFDALPREAVPRSLTASFTDGWSVDVDDKAFIARIVEQWRAQKMLIPEV
;
A
#
# COMPACT_ATOMS: atom_id res chain seq x y z
N MET A 1 -21.17 52.93 41.23
CA MET A 1 -21.20 52.55 42.65
C MET A 1 -21.06 51.04 42.72
N LEU A 2 -20.26 50.55 43.68
CA LEU A 2 -19.89 49.16 43.94
C LEU A 2 -18.68 48.63 43.17
N GLU A 3 -17.52 49.07 43.68
CA GLU A 3 -16.26 48.33 43.72
C GLU A 3 -16.43 46.97 44.40
N LYS A 4 -15.72 45.95 43.89
CA LYS A 4 -15.13 44.91 44.74
C LYS A 4 -13.89 44.32 44.07
N THR A 5 -12.79 44.61 44.75
CA THR A 5 -11.41 44.14 44.67
C THR A 5 -11.30 42.62 44.61
N MET A 6 -10.39 42.10 43.77
CA MET A 6 -9.45 41.04 44.20
C MET A 6 -8.32 40.79 43.18
N SER A 7 -7.10 41.11 43.65
CA SER A 7 -5.86 40.33 43.57
C SER A 7 -5.25 39.97 42.20
N GLN A 8 -4.32 40.83 41.75
CA GLN A 8 -3.20 40.47 40.89
C GLN A 8 -2.14 39.68 41.68
N THR A 9 -1.89 38.44 41.29
CA THR A 9 -0.62 37.74 41.59
C THR A 9 0.21 37.70 40.31
N ALA A 10 1.20 38.61 40.25
CA ALA A 10 2.30 38.56 39.31
C ALA A 10 3.17 37.35 39.65
N ALA A 11 3.15 36.33 38.79
CA ALA A 11 4.13 35.25 38.86
C ALA A 11 5.43 35.73 38.21
N GLU A 12 6.47 35.75 39.02
CA GLU A 12 7.82 36.15 38.69
C GLU A 12 8.37 35.37 37.50
N ASN A 13 9.00 36.12 36.61
CA ASN A 13 9.75 35.65 35.46
C ASN A 13 11.09 35.09 35.96
N PRO A 14 11.38 33.78 35.91
CA PRO A 14 12.72 33.32 36.23
C PRO A 14 13.64 33.72 35.08
N ALA A 15 14.57 34.60 35.43
CA ALA A 15 15.60 35.14 34.57
C ALA A 15 16.24 34.06 33.68
N ALA A 16 16.49 34.46 32.43
CA ALA A 16 17.29 33.74 31.46
C ALA A 16 18.62 33.25 32.09
N ALA A 17 18.61 31.99 32.50
CA ALA A 17 19.82 31.23 32.74
C ALA A 17 20.52 31.09 31.38
N ARG A 18 21.59 31.86 31.18
CA ARG A 18 22.56 31.65 30.11
C ARG A 18 22.93 30.15 30.11
N PRO A 19 22.95 29.46 28.96
CA PRO A 19 23.47 28.10 28.92
C PRO A 19 24.96 28.17 29.21
N SER A 20 25.31 27.84 30.46
CA SER A 20 26.68 27.64 30.89
C SER A 20 27.27 26.46 30.11
N GLY A 21 28.30 26.73 29.31
CA GLY A 21 29.30 25.78 28.84
C GLY A 21 28.77 24.43 28.36
N ALA A 22 28.43 24.33 27.07
CA ALA A 22 28.37 23.05 26.37
C ALA A 22 29.78 22.42 26.35
N GLY A 23 30.12 21.68 27.42
CA GLY A 23 31.18 20.68 27.36
C GLY A 23 30.72 19.60 26.40
N GLY A 24 31.17 19.67 25.15
CA GLY A 24 30.87 18.67 24.14
C GLY A 24 31.32 17.30 24.63
N LYS A 25 30.36 16.38 24.86
CA LYS A 25 30.68 14.97 25.04
C LYS A 25 31.47 14.53 23.80
N ARG A 26 32.73 14.18 23.99
CA ARG A 26 33.61 13.68 22.93
C ARG A 26 32.96 12.43 22.34
N LYS A 27 32.56 12.48 21.06
CA LYS A 27 31.94 11.36 20.36
C LYS A 27 32.87 10.14 20.42
N LEU A 28 32.28 8.96 20.58
CA LEU A 28 33.03 7.70 20.61
C LEU A 28 33.62 7.44 19.23
N ARG A 29 34.95 7.58 19.12
CA ARG A 29 35.71 7.19 17.93
C ARG A 29 35.66 5.68 17.77
N VAL A 30 35.36 5.26 16.54
CA VAL A 30 35.22 3.87 16.13
C VAL A 30 36.44 3.43 15.33
N GLY A 31 36.97 4.32 14.49
CA GLY A 31 38.09 4.00 13.61
C GLY A 31 38.40 5.14 12.63
N GLU A 32 39.05 4.79 11.53
CA GLU A 32 39.43 5.71 10.46
C GLU A 32 39.18 5.14 9.08
N VAL A 33 38.92 6.03 8.12
CA VAL A 33 38.70 5.65 6.72
C VAL A 33 40.03 5.24 6.08
N VAL A 34 40.11 4.02 5.54
CA VAL A 34 41.30 3.49 4.87
C VAL A 34 41.12 3.30 3.37
N SER A 35 39.89 3.35 2.87
CA SER A 35 39.58 3.34 1.43
C SER A 35 38.23 3.98 1.18
N VAL A 36 38.06 4.58 0.00
CA VAL A 36 36.77 5.10 -0.48
C VAL A 36 36.60 4.69 -1.94
N ASN A 37 35.49 4.04 -2.26
CA ASN A 37 35.14 3.58 -3.59
C ASN A 37 33.67 3.89 -3.90
N GLY A 38 33.44 4.96 -4.66
CA GLY A 38 32.09 5.39 -5.01
C GLY A 38 31.23 5.62 -3.76
N SER A 39 30.12 4.90 -3.66
CA SER A 39 29.19 4.95 -2.52
C SER A 39 29.67 4.21 -1.27
N HIS A 40 30.86 3.59 -1.29
CA HIS A 40 31.38 2.79 -0.19
C HIS A 40 32.66 3.38 0.41
N ALA A 41 32.83 3.25 1.72
CA ALA A 41 34.06 3.56 2.44
C ALA A 41 34.46 2.38 3.33
N LEU A 42 35.75 2.02 3.31
CA LEU A 42 36.30 1.00 4.20
C LEU A 42 36.87 1.69 5.43
N VAL A 43 36.48 1.22 6.60
CA VAL A 43 36.89 1.76 7.90
C VAL A 43 37.69 0.70 8.64
N MET A 44 38.88 1.08 9.09
CA MET A 44 39.67 0.26 10.00
C MET A 44 39.27 0.59 11.43
N LEU A 45 38.80 -0.42 12.17
CA LEU A 45 38.42 -0.27 13.56
C LEU A 45 39.65 -0.08 14.45
N ASP A 46 39.48 0.75 15.47
CA ASP A 46 40.46 0.87 16.54
C ASP A 46 40.63 -0.46 17.29
N GLU A 47 41.81 -0.66 17.90
CA GLU A 47 42.06 -1.80 18.80
C GLU A 47 41.05 -1.82 19.96
N ASP A 48 40.72 -3.02 20.44
CA ASP A 48 39.68 -3.22 21.46
C ASP A 48 40.07 -2.43 22.70
N ARG A 49 39.38 -1.31 22.95
CA ARG A 49 39.43 -0.67 24.25
C ARG A 49 38.54 -1.51 25.17
N PRO A 50 39.07 -2.03 26.29
CA PRO A 50 38.32 -2.89 27.22
C PRO A 50 37.09 -2.19 27.84
N GLU A 51 36.98 -0.87 27.68
CA GLU A 51 35.90 -0.01 28.20
C GLU A 51 34.68 0.10 27.26
N ILE A 52 34.77 -0.41 26.02
CA ILE A 52 33.66 -0.34 25.05
C ILE A 52 32.73 -1.54 25.28
N ASP A 53 31.66 -1.30 26.02
CA ASP A 53 30.57 -2.25 26.24
C ASP A 53 30.09 -2.85 24.91
N ARG A 54 29.58 -4.10 24.89
CA ARG A 54 29.06 -4.75 23.67
C ARG A 54 28.00 -3.90 22.93
N VAL A 55 27.32 -3.02 23.67
CA VAL A 55 26.32 -2.06 23.18
C VAL A 55 26.93 -0.98 22.26
N HIS A 56 28.21 -0.68 22.42
CA HIS A 56 28.91 0.39 21.69
C HIS A 56 29.80 -0.12 20.54
N LYS A 57 29.82 -1.45 20.31
CA LYS A 57 30.47 -2.03 19.12
C LYS A 57 29.53 -1.87 17.91
N PRO A 58 30.03 -1.38 16.75
CA PRO A 58 29.21 -1.28 15.56
C PRO A 58 28.66 -2.65 15.16
N GLN A 59 27.39 -2.68 14.77
CA GLN A 59 26.72 -3.87 14.24
C GLN A 59 26.33 -3.62 12.78
N LEU A 60 26.02 -4.69 12.05
CA LEU A 60 25.46 -4.59 10.72
C LEU A 60 24.18 -3.71 10.73
N GLY A 61 24.15 -2.71 9.85
CA GLY A 61 23.09 -1.70 9.79
C GLY A 61 23.17 -0.60 10.85
N ALA A 62 24.24 -0.51 11.65
CA ALA A 62 24.50 0.65 12.49
C ALA A 62 24.84 1.89 11.63
N ILE A 63 24.48 3.07 12.11
CA ILE A 63 24.77 4.34 11.44
C ILE A 63 26.01 4.95 12.08
N LEU A 64 27.06 5.12 11.28
CA LEU A 64 28.28 5.82 11.66
C LEU A 64 28.33 7.19 11.01
N ALA A 65 29.04 8.11 11.65
CA ALA A 65 29.28 9.47 11.19
C ALA A 65 30.77 9.64 10.85
N VAL A 66 31.05 10.22 9.70
CA VAL A 66 32.40 10.59 9.24
C VAL A 66 32.47 12.11 9.16
N ASP A 67 33.37 12.71 9.94
CA ASP A 67 33.58 14.16 9.89
C ASP A 67 34.58 14.49 8.78
N THR A 68 34.08 15.04 7.67
CA THR A 68 34.90 15.43 6.51
C THR A 68 35.44 16.86 6.64
N GLY A 69 35.29 17.49 7.82
CA GLY A 69 35.59 18.90 8.06
C GLY A 69 34.49 19.84 7.57
N ALA A 70 34.03 19.69 6.33
CA ALA A 70 32.99 20.54 5.73
C ALA A 70 31.56 20.13 6.11
N CYS A 71 31.31 18.82 6.16
CA CYS A 71 30.02 18.24 6.53
C CYS A 71 30.22 17.01 7.43
N ILE A 72 29.13 16.42 7.89
CA ILE A 72 29.15 15.14 8.58
C ILE A 72 28.46 14.14 7.67
N VAL A 73 29.21 13.20 7.13
CA VAL A 73 28.69 12.15 6.24
C VAL A 73 28.19 10.99 7.09
N LEU A 74 26.98 10.52 6.83
CA LEU A 74 26.41 9.33 7.45
C LEU A 74 26.60 8.11 6.55
N GLY A 75 27.14 7.05 7.14
CA GLY A 75 27.31 5.76 6.51
C GLY A 75 26.62 4.65 7.30
N LEU A 76 26.07 3.68 6.58
CA LEU A 76 25.52 2.45 7.15
C LEU A 76 26.56 1.35 7.13
N VAL A 77 26.72 0.61 8.22
CA VAL A 77 27.55 -0.59 8.22
C VAL A 77 26.93 -1.66 7.32
N SER A 78 27.54 -1.93 6.17
CA SER A 78 27.07 -2.89 5.15
C SER A 78 27.78 -4.25 5.24
N ALA A 79 29.01 -4.29 5.76
CA ALA A 79 29.74 -5.52 6.00
C ALA A 79 30.78 -5.34 7.12
N MET A 80 31.20 -6.47 7.72
CA MET A 80 32.25 -6.51 8.72
C MET A 80 33.15 -7.72 8.44
N SER A 81 34.47 -7.54 8.47
CA SER A 81 35.41 -8.62 8.18
C SER A 81 36.69 -8.51 9.01
N VAL A 82 37.30 -9.68 9.23
CA VAL A 82 38.67 -9.82 9.73
C VAL A 82 39.42 -10.59 8.65
N PRO A 83 40.35 -9.96 7.91
CA PRO A 83 41.15 -10.66 6.91
C PRO A 83 41.89 -11.84 7.57
N ALA A 84 42.04 -12.94 6.84
CA ALA A 84 42.78 -14.09 7.35
C ALA A 84 44.22 -13.67 7.70
N PRO A 85 44.76 -14.08 8.86
CA PRO A 85 46.11 -13.72 9.25
C PRO A 85 47.10 -14.28 8.22
N THR A 86 47.94 -13.42 7.67
CA THR A 86 49.05 -13.85 6.81
C THR A 86 50.07 -14.60 7.66
N LEU A 87 50.57 -15.74 7.15
CA LEU A 87 51.56 -16.60 7.83
C LEU A 87 52.81 -15.85 8.30
N ASP A 88 53.12 -14.73 7.63
CA ASP A 88 54.15 -13.77 8.04
C ASP A 88 53.48 -12.51 8.62
N SER A 89 53.29 -12.45 9.94
CA SER A 89 53.58 -11.26 10.75
C SER A 89 53.02 -11.36 12.16
N THR A 90 53.83 -10.84 13.09
CA THR A 90 53.47 -10.22 14.37
C THR A 90 52.53 -9.00 14.22
N GLY A 91 51.70 -8.97 13.17
CA GLY A 91 50.81 -7.86 12.81
C GLY A 91 49.52 -7.86 13.64
N LYS A 92 49.03 -6.66 13.94
CA LYS A 92 47.76 -6.43 14.64
C LYS A 92 46.59 -6.98 13.81
N ASP A 93 45.62 -7.62 14.46
CA ASP A 93 44.39 -8.10 13.81
C ASP A 93 43.66 -6.91 13.15
N LEU A 94 43.69 -6.86 11.82
CA LEU A 94 42.98 -5.85 11.06
C LEU A 94 41.49 -6.14 11.11
N ARG A 95 40.70 -5.19 11.61
CA ARG A 95 39.25 -5.31 11.67
C ARG A 95 38.64 -4.24 10.79
N LEU A 96 37.92 -4.67 9.76
CA LEU A 96 37.41 -3.80 8.72
C LEU A 96 35.89 -3.75 8.77
N ILE A 97 35.36 -2.55 8.58
CA ILE A 97 33.95 -2.28 8.38
C ILE A 97 33.78 -1.64 7.02
N GLU A 98 32.83 -2.13 6.23
CA GLU A 98 32.39 -1.44 5.03
C GLU A 98 31.21 -0.53 5.40
N LEU A 99 31.33 0.75 5.03
CA LEU A 99 30.30 1.75 5.15
C LEU A 99 29.71 2.04 3.78
N GLU A 100 28.39 1.99 3.70
CA GLU A 100 27.62 2.48 2.56
C GLU A 100 27.15 3.90 2.86
N LEU A 101 27.59 4.86 2.07
CA LEU A 101 27.37 6.28 2.29
C LEU A 101 25.93 6.66 1.91
N ILE A 102 25.13 7.13 2.87
CA ILE A 102 23.69 7.38 2.68
C ILE A 102 23.41 8.87 2.42
N GLY A 103 24.06 9.74 3.16
CA GLY A 103 23.74 11.17 3.15
C GLY A 103 24.66 11.99 4.03
N GLU A 104 24.38 13.28 4.14
CA GLU A 104 25.19 14.21 4.91
C GLU A 104 24.36 15.21 5.72
N PHE A 105 24.93 15.65 6.84
CA PHE A 105 24.50 16.82 7.58
C PHE A 105 25.39 18.01 7.25
N THR A 106 24.75 19.11 6.87
CA THR A 106 25.41 20.42 6.85
C THR A 106 25.73 20.84 8.28
N LYS A 107 26.97 21.28 8.53
CA LYS A 107 27.34 21.79 9.86
C LYS A 107 26.50 23.04 10.19
N PRO A 108 26.00 23.18 11.42
CA PRO A 108 25.18 24.31 11.80
C PRO A 108 25.99 25.60 11.67
N THR A 109 25.40 26.62 11.05
CA THR A 109 25.99 27.96 10.96
C THR A 109 25.18 28.93 11.81
N ALA A 110 25.73 30.12 12.10
CA ALA A 110 25.00 31.16 12.86
C ALA A 110 23.67 31.59 12.22
N LYS A 111 23.44 31.29 10.92
CA LYS A 111 22.24 31.66 10.16
C LYS A 111 21.31 30.49 9.82
N ALA A 112 21.74 29.23 9.96
CA ALA A 112 20.94 28.07 9.58
C ALA A 112 21.25 26.84 10.45
N PRO A 113 20.21 26.13 10.94
CA PRO A 113 20.38 24.87 11.66
C PRO A 113 20.95 23.78 10.74
N ALA A 114 21.52 22.73 11.34
CA ALA A 114 21.96 21.55 10.62
C ALA A 114 20.79 20.92 9.87
N ARG A 115 20.97 20.62 8.58
CA ARG A 115 19.97 19.98 7.74
C ARG A 115 20.54 18.73 7.09
N PHE A 116 19.80 17.64 7.19
CA PHE A 116 20.11 16.40 6.49
C PHE A 116 19.80 16.54 5.00
N ARG A 117 20.67 15.97 4.17
CA ARG A 117 20.45 15.75 2.75
C ARG A 117 20.81 14.31 2.41
N ARG A 118 19.99 13.69 1.55
CA ARG A 118 20.33 12.40 0.95
C ARG A 118 21.41 12.59 -0.10
N GLY A 119 22.28 11.59 -0.21
CA GLY A 119 23.47 11.67 -1.04
C GLY A 119 24.58 12.47 -0.38
N VAL A 120 25.80 12.25 -0.87
CA VAL A 120 27.02 12.84 -0.33
C VAL A 120 27.57 13.83 -1.35
N SER A 121 27.77 15.08 -0.93
CA SER A 121 28.39 16.10 -1.79
C SER A 121 29.91 16.11 -1.65
N THR A 122 30.41 15.80 -0.45
CA THR A 122 31.83 15.73 -0.12
C THR A 122 32.14 14.33 0.38
N TYR A 123 32.81 13.53 -0.44
CA TYR A 123 33.22 12.18 -0.05
C TYR A 123 34.28 12.23 1.06
N PRO A 124 34.24 11.27 2.00
CA PRO A 124 35.32 11.09 2.95
C PRO A 124 36.68 10.93 2.29
N THR A 125 37.74 11.31 2.99
CA THR A 125 39.12 11.09 2.60
C THR A 125 39.82 10.09 3.53
N LEU A 126 40.99 9.61 3.11
CA LEU A 126 41.78 8.70 3.92
C LEU A 126 42.15 9.36 5.25
N ASN A 127 42.05 8.58 6.32
CA ASN A 127 42.27 8.96 7.71
C ASN A 127 41.18 9.86 8.32
N ASP A 128 40.08 10.14 7.60
CA ASP A 128 38.93 10.81 8.22
C ASP A 128 38.43 9.96 9.41
N GLU A 129 38.16 10.62 10.54
CA GLU A 129 37.71 9.94 11.74
C GLU A 129 36.26 9.46 11.59
N VAL A 130 36.04 8.20 11.98
CA VAL A 130 34.72 7.58 12.02
C VAL A 130 34.27 7.45 13.46
N GLN A 131 33.05 7.89 13.72
CA GLN A 131 32.47 7.98 15.06
C GLN A 131 31.05 7.40 15.05
N LEU A 132 30.54 6.98 16.22
CA LEU A 132 29.12 6.67 16.35
C LEU A 132 28.29 7.94 16.12
N ALA A 133 27.22 7.83 15.34
CA ALA A 133 26.30 8.94 15.13
C ALA A 133 25.69 9.39 16.47
N ALA A 134 25.72 10.69 16.74
CA ALA A 134 25.20 11.22 18.00
C ALA A 134 23.67 11.22 18.00
N ARG A 135 23.07 11.18 19.20
CA ARG A 135 21.61 11.18 19.37
C ARG A 135 20.96 12.41 18.72
N GLU A 136 21.63 13.55 18.76
CA GLU A 136 21.15 14.81 18.15
C GLU A 136 21.13 14.72 16.62
N GLU A 137 22.12 14.07 16.01
CA GLU A 137 22.21 13.87 14.55
C GLU A 137 21.15 12.89 14.08
N LEU A 138 20.99 11.80 14.82
CA LEU A 138 19.93 10.83 14.59
C LEU A 138 18.56 11.48 14.80
N ALA A 139 18.33 12.22 15.87
CA ALA A 139 17.07 12.93 16.08
C ALA A 139 16.78 13.94 14.95
N ALA A 140 17.80 14.69 14.49
CA ALA A 140 17.68 15.62 13.37
C ALA A 140 17.35 14.91 12.05
N LEU A 141 17.81 13.68 11.85
CA LEU A 141 17.55 12.85 10.67
C LEU A 141 16.06 12.51 10.56
N PHE A 142 15.43 12.16 11.68
CA PHE A 142 14.01 11.84 11.76
C PHE A 142 13.12 13.10 11.88
N ALA A 143 13.68 14.23 12.35
CA ALA A 143 13.00 15.53 12.35
C ALA A 143 13.05 16.24 10.98
N ALA A 144 13.97 15.87 10.09
CA ALA A 144 14.22 16.54 8.80
C ALA A 144 13.01 16.53 7.84
N ASN A 145 12.08 15.57 8.00
CA ASN A 145 10.86 15.49 7.20
C ASN A 145 9.70 16.38 7.73
N GLY A 146 9.96 17.21 8.74
CA GLY A 146 9.07 18.27 9.19
C GLY A 146 7.75 17.77 9.79
N SER A 147 6.72 18.61 9.71
CA SER A 147 5.39 18.36 10.29
C SER A 147 4.54 17.36 9.52
N ALA A 148 5.06 16.63 8.53
CA ALA A 148 4.30 15.65 7.74
C ALA A 148 4.72 14.20 8.00
N SER A 149 5.55 13.97 9.02
CA SER A 149 5.96 12.62 9.43
C SER A 149 5.09 12.06 10.55
N VAL A 150 4.93 10.74 10.55
CA VAL A 150 4.33 9.98 11.65
C VAL A 150 5.27 8.87 12.11
N ARG A 151 5.24 8.56 13.40
CA ARG A 151 5.99 7.46 13.99
C ARG A 151 5.26 6.15 13.73
N ILE A 152 6.02 5.12 13.36
CA ILE A 152 5.52 3.75 13.11
C ILE A 152 6.29 2.69 13.90
N GLY A 153 7.27 3.06 14.70
CA GLY A 153 8.13 2.09 15.38
C GLY A 153 9.42 2.67 15.93
N ILE A 154 10.41 1.79 16.03
CA ILE A 154 11.80 2.11 16.39
C ILE A 154 12.78 1.53 15.38
N VAL A 155 13.97 2.14 15.30
CA VAL A 155 15.12 1.50 14.64
C VAL A 155 15.58 0.32 15.48
N LYS A 156 15.88 -0.82 14.86
CA LYS A 156 16.19 -2.06 15.60
C LYS A 156 17.54 -2.00 16.31
N GLN A 157 18.51 -1.35 15.68
CA GLN A 157 19.87 -1.18 16.20
C GLN A 157 19.91 -0.24 17.42
N ASP A 158 19.00 0.73 17.48
CA ASP A 158 18.89 1.67 18.59
C ASP A 158 17.43 2.05 18.85
N ALA A 159 16.89 1.53 19.96
CA ALA A 159 15.51 1.74 20.37
C ALA A 159 15.18 3.18 20.78
N ALA A 160 16.19 4.03 21.03
CA ALA A 160 15.97 5.44 21.31
C ALA A 160 15.59 6.23 20.05
N ILE A 161 15.80 5.66 18.86
CA ILE A 161 15.53 6.30 17.58
C ILE A 161 14.12 5.92 17.09
N PRO A 162 13.20 6.88 16.92
CA PRO A 162 11.88 6.59 16.36
C PRO A 162 12.01 6.26 14.87
N ALA A 163 11.36 5.18 14.42
CA ALA A 163 11.11 4.96 13.01
C ALA A 163 9.93 5.83 12.57
N THR A 164 10.16 6.73 11.62
CA THR A 164 9.14 7.64 11.11
C THR A 164 9.00 7.54 9.60
N VAL A 165 7.79 7.75 9.10
CA VAL A 165 7.48 7.82 7.66
C VAL A 165 6.96 9.19 7.28
N SER A 166 7.39 9.70 6.13
CA SER A 166 6.82 10.90 5.49
C SER A 166 5.51 10.54 4.82
N ILE A 167 4.40 11.15 5.26
CA ILE A 167 3.06 10.84 4.73
C ILE A 167 2.98 11.20 3.25
N ASN A 168 3.45 12.39 2.88
CA ASN A 168 3.39 12.83 1.49
C ASN A 168 4.18 11.90 0.57
N ASP A 169 5.38 11.47 0.95
CA ASP A 169 6.18 10.58 0.11
C ASP A 169 5.60 9.15 0.08
N LEU A 170 5.08 8.67 1.21
CA LEU A 170 4.43 7.36 1.33
C LEU A 170 3.17 7.25 0.46
N PHE A 171 2.33 8.29 0.45
CA PHE A 171 1.08 8.27 -0.32
C PHE A 171 1.27 8.75 -1.77
N SER A 172 2.13 9.73 -2.05
CA SER A 172 2.28 10.25 -3.42
C SER A 172 3.09 9.36 -4.37
N ARG A 173 3.84 8.37 -3.85
CA ARG A 173 4.76 7.56 -4.68
C ARG A 173 4.62 6.05 -4.49
N HIS A 174 3.41 5.63 -4.10
CA HIS A 174 3.05 4.22 -3.89
C HIS A 174 3.89 3.52 -2.80
N CYS A 175 3.36 2.43 -2.26
CA CYS A 175 3.99 1.69 -1.18
C CYS A 175 3.88 0.18 -1.43
N ALA A 176 4.93 -0.58 -1.10
CA ALA A 176 4.86 -2.03 -1.05
C ALA A 176 5.17 -2.56 0.36
N VAL A 177 4.38 -3.51 0.84
CA VAL A 177 4.62 -4.26 2.08
C VAL A 177 4.79 -5.73 1.73
N LEU A 178 6.02 -6.23 1.85
CA LEU A 178 6.39 -7.54 1.30
C LEU A 178 6.86 -8.46 2.42
N GLY A 179 6.38 -9.70 2.44
CA GLY A 179 6.75 -10.64 3.50
C GLY A 179 5.96 -11.92 3.50
N THR A 180 6.54 -12.99 4.04
CA THR A 180 5.86 -14.29 4.16
C THR A 180 4.59 -14.21 5.01
N THR A 181 3.74 -15.23 4.91
CA THR A 181 2.56 -15.37 5.77
C THR A 181 2.99 -15.35 7.24
N GLY A 182 2.27 -14.56 8.06
CA GLY A 182 2.60 -14.39 9.48
C GLY A 182 3.80 -13.49 9.77
N ALA A 183 4.40 -12.80 8.79
CA ALA A 183 5.45 -11.81 9.05
C ALA A 183 4.92 -10.52 9.72
N GLY A 184 3.62 -10.25 9.59
CA GLY A 184 2.95 -9.07 10.15
C GLY A 184 2.57 -7.98 9.13
N LYS A 185 2.37 -8.33 7.85
CA LYS A 185 2.01 -7.37 6.78
C LYS A 185 0.74 -6.57 7.11
N SER A 186 -0.36 -7.27 7.41
CA SER A 186 -1.65 -6.66 7.73
C SER A 186 -1.56 -5.78 8.97
N CYS A 187 -0.79 -6.21 9.97
CA CYS A 187 -0.50 -5.41 11.17
C CYS A 187 0.31 -4.15 10.84
N ALA A 188 1.33 -4.25 9.99
CA ALA A 188 2.13 -3.10 9.57
C ALA A 188 1.29 -2.06 8.81
N ILE A 189 0.45 -2.51 7.88
CA ILE A 189 -0.49 -1.65 7.14
C ILE A 189 -1.45 -0.97 8.11
N THR A 190 -2.10 -1.74 8.98
CA THR A 190 -3.03 -1.21 9.97
C THR A 190 -2.37 -0.16 10.86
N LEU A 191 -1.19 -0.45 11.40
CA LEU A 191 -0.43 0.49 12.23
C LEU A 191 -0.12 1.79 11.47
N MET A 192 0.39 1.69 10.24
CA MET A 192 0.71 2.86 9.43
C MET A 192 -0.54 3.71 9.15
N LEU A 193 -1.65 3.08 8.78
CA LEU A 193 -2.92 3.78 8.53
C LEU A 193 -3.46 4.45 9.80
N LEU A 194 -3.41 3.77 10.94
CA LEU A 194 -3.82 4.34 12.23
C LEU A 194 -2.97 5.55 12.61
N ALA A 195 -1.64 5.43 12.53
CA ALA A 195 -0.71 6.53 12.84
C ALA A 195 -0.95 7.76 11.95
N VAL A 196 -1.30 7.55 10.68
CA VAL A 196 -1.67 8.63 9.75
C VAL A 196 -3.00 9.26 10.14
N LEU A 197 -4.03 8.45 10.38
CA LEU A 197 -5.40 8.93 10.64
C LEU A 197 -5.59 9.56 12.02
N GLU A 198 -4.72 9.28 12.98
CA GLU A 198 -4.66 10.03 14.25
C GLU A 198 -4.43 11.53 14.01
N ARG A 199 -3.63 11.86 12.99
CA ARG A 199 -3.28 13.24 12.64
C ARG A 199 -4.12 13.81 11.49
N TYR A 200 -4.51 12.96 10.54
CA TYR A 200 -5.23 13.34 9.33
C TYR A 200 -6.55 12.56 9.21
N LYS A 201 -7.53 12.96 10.02
CA LYS A 201 -8.83 12.27 10.16
C LYS A 201 -9.67 12.24 8.87
N ASN A 202 -9.37 13.13 7.92
CA ASN A 202 -10.11 13.26 6.66
C ASN A 202 -9.41 12.53 5.50
N GLY A 203 -8.72 11.42 5.77
CA GLY A 203 -8.18 10.57 4.72
C GLY A 203 -9.28 9.85 3.94
N HIS A 204 -8.98 9.45 2.70
CA HIS A 204 -9.87 8.64 1.86
C HIS A 204 -9.14 7.34 1.50
N ILE A 205 -9.54 6.23 2.12
CA ILE A 205 -8.77 5.00 2.08
C ILE A 205 -9.70 3.83 1.73
N VAL A 206 -9.32 3.02 0.75
CA VAL A 206 -10.03 1.79 0.38
C VAL A 206 -9.09 0.61 0.55
N ILE A 207 -9.51 -0.39 1.32
CA ILE A 207 -8.79 -1.65 1.54
C ILE A 207 -9.53 -2.76 0.81
N LEU A 208 -8.84 -3.46 -0.10
CA LEU A 208 -9.33 -4.67 -0.75
C LEU A 208 -8.80 -5.87 0.04
N ASP A 209 -9.69 -6.55 0.76
CA ASP A 209 -9.36 -7.53 1.80
C ASP A 209 -9.75 -8.97 1.37
N PRO A 210 -8.84 -9.75 0.76
CA PRO A 210 -9.10 -11.11 0.30
C PRO A 210 -9.31 -12.14 1.43
N HIS A 211 -9.02 -11.76 2.68
CA HIS A 211 -9.01 -12.67 3.83
C HIS A 211 -9.97 -12.21 4.94
N ASN A 212 -10.64 -11.07 4.79
CA ASN A 212 -11.55 -10.48 5.79
C ASN A 212 -10.86 -10.29 7.16
N GLU A 213 -9.60 -9.86 7.14
CA GLU A 213 -8.79 -9.64 8.34
C GLU A 213 -9.05 -8.27 9.00
N TYR A 214 -9.52 -7.27 8.24
CA TYR A 214 -9.46 -5.86 8.65
C TYR A 214 -10.74 -5.29 9.29
N SER A 215 -11.88 -5.99 9.22
CA SER A 215 -13.20 -5.43 9.60
C SER A 215 -13.29 -4.86 11.02
N HIS A 216 -12.43 -5.32 11.93
CA HIS A 216 -12.41 -4.90 13.33
C HIS A 216 -11.28 -3.93 13.66
N SER A 217 -10.28 -3.82 12.77
CA SER A 217 -9.00 -3.18 13.03
C SER A 217 -9.08 -1.66 13.23
N PHE A 218 -10.17 -1.04 12.80
CA PHE A 218 -10.30 0.43 12.77
C PHE A 218 -11.46 1.00 13.59
N GLY A 219 -12.31 0.14 14.19
CA GLY A 219 -13.53 0.56 14.91
C GLY A 219 -14.43 1.44 14.05
N ASP A 220 -14.98 2.50 14.63
CA ASP A 220 -15.89 3.45 13.94
C ASP A 220 -15.24 4.24 12.79
N ARG A 221 -13.93 4.08 12.55
CA ARG A 221 -13.22 4.75 11.45
C ARG A 221 -13.33 4.01 10.11
N ALA A 222 -13.97 2.84 10.07
CA ALA A 222 -14.14 2.07 8.85
C ALA A 222 -15.60 1.70 8.57
N VAL A 223 -15.95 1.66 7.29
CA VAL A 223 -17.18 1.05 6.79
C VAL A 223 -16.82 -0.21 6.02
N VAL A 224 -17.47 -1.32 6.37
CA VAL A 224 -17.21 -2.64 5.77
C VAL A 224 -18.25 -2.93 4.70
N PHE A 225 -17.76 -3.29 3.51
CA PHE A 225 -18.53 -3.70 2.36
C PHE A 225 -18.33 -5.19 2.10
N ASP A 226 -19.42 -5.95 2.08
CA ASP A 226 -19.49 -7.35 1.70
C ASP A 226 -20.41 -7.54 0.49
N THR A 227 -20.67 -8.78 0.09
CA THR A 227 -21.57 -9.06 -1.05
C THR A 227 -23.05 -8.70 -0.83
N THR A 228 -23.46 -8.47 0.41
CA THR A 228 -24.84 -8.19 0.77
C THR A 228 -25.16 -6.69 0.76
N ASN A 229 -24.15 -5.86 1.03
CA ASN A 229 -24.32 -4.40 1.09
C ASN A 229 -23.57 -3.64 -0.03
N LEU A 230 -22.57 -4.25 -0.69
CA LEU A 230 -21.91 -3.65 -1.84
C LEU A 230 -22.86 -3.72 -3.04
N THR A 231 -23.28 -2.56 -3.55
CA THR A 231 -24.07 -2.47 -4.78
C THR A 231 -23.21 -1.85 -5.86
N LEU A 232 -22.69 -2.66 -6.79
CA LEU A 232 -21.82 -2.22 -7.89
C LEU A 232 -22.54 -2.39 -9.22
N PRO A 233 -23.28 -1.39 -9.71
CA PRO A 233 -24.12 -1.58 -10.88
C PRO A 233 -23.31 -1.94 -12.14
N TYR A 234 -23.75 -2.97 -12.89
CA TYR A 234 -23.06 -3.45 -14.08
C TYR A 234 -22.85 -2.38 -15.18
N TRP A 235 -23.65 -1.31 -15.19
CA TRP A 235 -23.52 -0.24 -16.17
C TRP A 235 -22.33 0.70 -15.89
N MET A 236 -21.69 0.56 -14.72
CA MET A 236 -20.43 1.22 -14.40
C MET A 236 -19.20 0.46 -14.92
N LEU A 237 -19.38 -0.78 -15.41
CA LEU A 237 -18.30 -1.56 -16.02
C LEU A 237 -17.87 -0.91 -17.34
N THR A 238 -16.57 -0.99 -17.63
CA THR A 238 -16.11 -0.77 -19.01
C THR A 238 -16.59 -1.90 -19.91
N PHE A 239 -16.59 -1.64 -21.20
CA PHE A 239 -16.87 -2.66 -22.20
C PHE A 239 -15.91 -3.82 -22.06
N GLU A 240 -14.61 -3.57 -21.84
CA GLU A 240 -13.61 -4.62 -21.62
C GLU A 240 -13.92 -5.47 -20.38
N GLU A 241 -14.29 -4.86 -19.25
CA GLU A 241 -14.68 -5.58 -18.02
C GLU A 241 -15.92 -6.44 -18.24
N LEU A 242 -16.97 -5.88 -18.84
CA LEU A 242 -18.21 -6.60 -19.15
C LEU A 242 -17.95 -7.79 -20.09
N VAL A 243 -17.15 -7.55 -21.11
CA VAL A 243 -16.76 -8.51 -22.12
C VAL A 243 -16.00 -9.65 -21.45
N GLU A 244 -15.08 -9.37 -20.52
CA GLU A 244 -14.29 -10.38 -19.78
C GLU A 244 -15.12 -11.20 -18.80
N ILE A 245 -16.06 -10.55 -18.12
CA ILE A 245 -17.05 -11.20 -17.28
C ILE A 245 -17.93 -12.17 -18.09
N LEU A 246 -18.39 -11.74 -19.27
CA LEU A 246 -19.23 -12.57 -20.14
C LEU A 246 -18.43 -13.71 -20.76
N TYR A 247 -17.19 -13.48 -21.20
CA TYR A 247 -16.39 -14.46 -21.93
C TYR A 247 -14.98 -14.61 -21.33
N PRO A 248 -14.83 -15.30 -20.19
CA PRO A 248 -13.52 -15.58 -19.63
C PRO A 248 -12.67 -16.44 -20.58
N GLY A 249 -11.40 -16.10 -20.80
CA GLY A 249 -10.45 -16.94 -21.57
C GLY A 249 -10.77 -17.11 -23.06
N ARG A 250 -11.36 -16.09 -23.68
CA ARG A 250 -12.03 -16.08 -25.01
C ARG A 250 -11.46 -17.00 -26.10
N VAL A 251 -12.38 -17.76 -26.71
CA VAL A 251 -12.22 -18.43 -28.02
C VAL A 251 -13.53 -18.25 -28.80
N ASN A 252 -13.46 -17.87 -30.09
CA ASN A 252 -14.59 -17.81 -31.03
C ASN A 252 -15.82 -16.97 -30.60
N CYS A 253 -15.62 -15.77 -30.03
CA CYS A 253 -16.71 -14.89 -29.58
C CYS A 253 -16.70 -13.48 -30.20
N GLN A 254 -15.99 -13.28 -31.32
CA GLN A 254 -15.80 -11.95 -31.94
C GLN A 254 -17.13 -11.34 -32.42
N GLU A 255 -17.97 -12.15 -33.06
CA GLU A 255 -19.28 -11.71 -33.57
C GLU A 255 -20.21 -11.24 -32.44
N GLU A 256 -20.21 -11.94 -31.30
CA GLU A 256 -21.01 -11.55 -30.14
C GLU A 256 -20.53 -10.24 -29.50
N ILE A 257 -19.21 -10.01 -29.47
CA ILE A 257 -18.63 -8.77 -28.96
C ILE A 257 -19.02 -7.59 -29.85
N GLU A 258 -18.95 -7.75 -31.18
CA GLU A 258 -19.37 -6.70 -32.12
C GLU A 258 -20.85 -6.36 -31.96
N ILE A 259 -21.72 -7.38 -31.82
CA ILE A 259 -23.14 -7.18 -31.55
C ILE A 259 -23.36 -6.41 -30.24
N LEU A 260 -22.65 -6.77 -29.17
CA LEU A 260 -22.73 -6.06 -27.89
C LEU A 260 -22.30 -4.60 -28.01
N ALA A 261 -21.21 -4.33 -28.74
CA ALA A 261 -20.67 -2.99 -28.93
C ALA A 261 -21.68 -2.06 -29.65
N ASP A 262 -22.46 -2.60 -30.58
CA ASP A 262 -23.49 -1.86 -31.31
C ASP A 262 -24.76 -1.62 -30.47
N LEU A 263 -25.17 -2.62 -29.68
CA LEU A 263 -26.45 -2.59 -28.97
C LEU A 263 -26.40 -1.85 -27.62
N ILE A 264 -25.29 -1.88 -26.88
CA ILE A 264 -25.18 -1.21 -25.57
C ILE A 264 -25.41 0.31 -25.66
N PRO A 265 -24.79 1.06 -26.60
CA PRO A 265 -25.03 2.49 -26.72
C PRO A 265 -26.50 2.81 -27.05
N THR A 266 -27.14 1.93 -27.82
CA THR A 266 -28.57 2.05 -28.16
C THR A 266 -29.44 1.84 -26.92
N ALA A 267 -29.15 0.83 -26.10
CA ALA A 267 -29.85 0.60 -24.83
C ALA A 267 -29.69 1.78 -23.86
N LYS A 268 -28.47 2.33 -23.75
CA LYS A 268 -28.18 3.53 -22.95
C LYS A 268 -28.99 4.74 -23.39
N LYS A 269 -29.05 5.02 -24.70
CA LYS A 269 -29.85 6.11 -25.27
C LYS A 269 -31.35 5.96 -24.98
N MET A 270 -31.89 4.74 -25.11
CA MET A 270 -33.30 4.45 -24.82
C MET A 270 -33.65 4.68 -23.34
N ASN A 271 -32.76 4.28 -22.43
CA ASN A 271 -32.97 4.48 -21.00
C ASN A 271 -32.97 5.97 -20.64
N LEU A 272 -32.02 6.73 -21.20
CA LEU A 272 -31.89 8.17 -20.99
C LEU A 272 -33.07 8.97 -21.56
N SER A 273 -33.64 8.58 -22.71
CA SER A 273 -34.83 9.24 -23.26
C SER A 273 -36.08 9.06 -22.38
N ASN A 274 -36.10 8.01 -21.57
CA ASN A 274 -37.23 7.68 -20.69
C ASN A 274 -37.09 8.31 -19.29
N SER A 275 -35.99 9.00 -18.99
CA SER A 275 -35.70 9.58 -17.66
C SER A 275 -35.52 11.10 -17.71
N VAL A 276 -36.14 11.82 -16.76
CA VAL A 276 -36.05 13.29 -16.62
C VAL A 276 -34.60 13.76 -16.38
N SER A 277 -33.81 12.99 -15.63
CA SER A 277 -32.37 13.22 -15.43
C SER A 277 -31.56 12.96 -16.71
N GLY A 278 -31.97 11.99 -17.52
CA GLY A 278 -31.36 11.69 -18.82
C GLY A 278 -31.53 12.80 -19.85
N ILE A 279 -32.65 13.52 -19.82
CA ILE A 279 -32.89 14.71 -20.67
C ILE A 279 -31.91 15.85 -20.33
N LYS A 280 -31.56 16.05 -19.05
CA LYS A 280 -30.57 17.07 -18.64
C LYS A 280 -29.14 16.69 -19.06
N LEU A 281 -28.74 15.43 -18.88
CA LEU A 281 -27.44 14.91 -19.34
C LEU A 281 -27.30 15.03 -20.87
N MET A 282 -28.35 14.69 -21.61
CA MET A 282 -28.41 14.87 -23.07
C MET A 282 -28.43 16.35 -23.49
N ALA A 283 -29.00 17.25 -22.68
CA ALA A 283 -28.99 18.69 -22.94
C ALA A 283 -27.62 19.34 -22.69
N GLY A 284 -26.85 18.87 -21.69
CA GLY A 284 -25.47 19.29 -21.45
C GLY A 284 -24.50 18.79 -22.53
N ALA A 285 -24.70 17.56 -23.01
CA ALA A 285 -23.92 16.97 -24.11
C ALA A 285 -24.16 17.63 -25.48
N ARG A 286 -25.23 18.43 -25.64
CA ARG A 286 -25.54 19.17 -26.88
C ARG A 286 -24.65 20.39 -27.10
N GLY A 287 -23.91 20.86 -26.09
CA GLY A 287 -22.98 21.98 -26.23
C GLY A 287 -21.64 21.59 -26.89
N ASP A 288 -21.26 20.31 -26.79
CA ASP A 288 -20.04 19.78 -27.40
C ASP A 288 -20.18 18.26 -27.61
N GLY A 289 -20.71 17.86 -28.77
CA GLY A 289 -20.49 16.57 -29.46
C GLY A 289 -20.46 15.22 -28.69
N GLY A 290 -20.97 15.09 -27.47
CA GLY A 290 -20.82 13.87 -26.67
C GLY A 290 -21.66 12.71 -27.18
N THR A 291 -21.12 11.86 -28.05
CA THR A 291 -21.74 10.60 -28.45
C THR A 291 -21.68 9.61 -27.29
N ILE A 292 -22.84 9.10 -26.85
CA ILE A 292 -22.88 7.99 -25.87
C ILE A 292 -22.20 6.77 -26.49
N THR A 293 -21.15 6.30 -25.82
CA THR A 293 -20.34 5.14 -26.20
C THR A 293 -20.65 3.93 -25.32
N VAL A 294 -20.03 2.80 -25.64
CA VAL A 294 -20.10 1.58 -24.81
C VAL A 294 -19.57 1.79 -23.39
N ASP A 295 -18.59 2.68 -23.20
CA ASP A 295 -17.94 2.96 -21.91
C ASP A 295 -18.53 4.15 -21.15
N THR A 296 -19.48 4.88 -21.72
CA THR A 296 -20.13 5.99 -21.00
C THR A 296 -20.90 5.43 -19.79
N PRO A 297 -20.60 5.82 -18.53
CA PRO A 297 -21.16 5.18 -17.33
C PRO A 297 -22.60 5.67 -17.05
N VAL A 298 -23.51 5.38 -17.97
CA VAL A 298 -24.93 5.73 -17.86
C VAL A 298 -25.78 4.47 -17.70
N PRO A 299 -26.81 4.50 -16.84
CA PRO A 299 -27.66 3.35 -16.61
C PRO A 299 -28.38 2.88 -17.87
N TYR A 300 -28.49 1.56 -18.03
CA TYR A 300 -29.31 0.90 -19.05
C TYR A 300 -29.77 -0.44 -18.48
N ARG A 301 -30.91 -0.99 -18.93
CA ARG A 301 -31.43 -2.27 -18.42
C ARG A 301 -30.98 -3.46 -19.25
N ILE A 302 -30.59 -4.57 -18.61
CA ILE A 302 -30.34 -5.84 -19.33
C ILE A 302 -31.59 -6.31 -20.07
N SER A 303 -32.79 -6.12 -19.52
CA SER A 303 -34.05 -6.47 -20.20
C SER A 303 -34.26 -5.69 -21.51
N GLU A 304 -33.86 -4.43 -21.56
CA GLU A 304 -33.90 -3.60 -22.78
C GLU A 304 -32.89 -4.13 -23.80
N LEU A 305 -31.67 -4.46 -23.35
CA LEU A 305 -30.65 -5.07 -24.21
C LEU A 305 -31.11 -6.43 -24.80
N LEU A 306 -31.74 -7.28 -23.99
CA LEU A 306 -32.33 -8.55 -24.44
C LEU A 306 -33.45 -8.31 -25.47
N THR A 307 -34.29 -7.29 -25.26
CA THR A 307 -35.36 -6.91 -26.21
C THR A 307 -34.78 -6.45 -27.54
N LEU A 308 -33.67 -5.70 -27.53
CA LEU A 308 -32.97 -5.29 -28.75
C LEU A 308 -32.38 -6.49 -29.51
N ILE A 309 -31.83 -7.47 -28.78
CA ILE A 309 -31.33 -8.72 -29.36
C ILE A 309 -32.49 -9.50 -30.00
N ASP A 310 -33.62 -9.63 -29.31
CA ASP A 310 -34.79 -10.36 -29.82
C ASP A 310 -35.43 -9.66 -31.04
N LYS A 311 -35.49 -8.33 -31.05
CA LYS A 311 -35.95 -7.56 -32.22
C LYS A 311 -35.06 -7.77 -33.44
N THR A 312 -33.74 -7.80 -33.22
CA THR A 312 -32.76 -8.00 -34.30
C THR A 312 -32.80 -9.44 -34.83
N LEU A 313 -33.05 -10.43 -33.96
CA LEU A 313 -33.27 -11.83 -34.32
C LEU A 313 -34.53 -12.04 -35.19
N GLY A 314 -35.59 -11.26 -34.94
CA GLY A 314 -36.87 -11.36 -35.66
C GLY A 314 -36.94 -10.55 -36.96
N SER A 315 -35.93 -9.72 -37.26
CA SER A 315 -35.91 -8.92 -38.48
C SER A 315 -35.59 -9.78 -39.71
N LEU A 316 -36.45 -9.70 -40.73
CA LEU A 316 -36.31 -10.46 -41.99
C LEU A 316 -35.12 -10.02 -42.86
N ASP A 317 -34.52 -8.85 -42.56
CA ASP A 317 -33.42 -8.26 -43.32
C ASP A 317 -32.02 -8.74 -42.90
N ASN A 318 -31.91 -9.68 -41.95
CA ASN A 318 -30.62 -10.03 -41.37
C ASN A 318 -29.87 -11.11 -42.18
N THR A 319 -28.89 -10.67 -42.98
CA THR A 319 -27.93 -11.53 -43.70
C THR A 319 -26.93 -12.26 -42.77
N ARG A 320 -26.93 -11.94 -41.46
CA ARG A 320 -26.05 -12.53 -40.45
C ARG A 320 -26.60 -13.86 -39.92
N THR A 321 -25.70 -14.75 -39.50
CA THR A 321 -26.06 -15.99 -38.80
C THR A 321 -26.81 -15.66 -37.50
N THR A 322 -27.87 -16.40 -37.19
CA THR A 322 -28.69 -16.15 -35.97
C THR A 322 -28.07 -16.74 -34.69
N ALA A 323 -27.05 -17.58 -34.84
CA ALA A 323 -26.42 -18.29 -33.73
C ALA A 323 -25.70 -17.38 -32.71
N PRO A 324 -24.93 -16.34 -33.09
CA PRO A 324 -24.25 -15.44 -32.15
C PRO A 324 -25.23 -14.71 -31.23
N TYR A 325 -26.32 -14.18 -31.79
CA TYR A 325 -27.38 -13.52 -31.02
C TYR A 325 -28.03 -14.46 -29.99
N LYS A 326 -28.30 -15.72 -30.36
CA LYS A 326 -28.85 -16.73 -29.43
C LYS A 326 -27.87 -17.05 -28.29
N ARG A 327 -26.58 -17.24 -28.60
CA ARG A 327 -25.54 -17.50 -27.59
C ARG A 327 -25.35 -16.31 -26.66
N LEU A 328 -25.31 -15.10 -27.21
CA LEU A 328 -25.21 -13.86 -26.45
C LEU A 328 -26.39 -13.68 -25.49
N ARG A 329 -27.62 -13.86 -25.99
CA ARG A 329 -28.86 -13.80 -25.19
C ARG A 329 -28.82 -14.78 -24.01
N ALA A 330 -28.47 -16.04 -24.27
CA ALA A 330 -28.39 -17.06 -23.24
C ALA A 330 -27.35 -16.72 -22.15
N ARG A 331 -26.21 -16.14 -22.55
CA ARG A 331 -25.13 -15.76 -21.65
C ARG A 331 -25.46 -14.54 -20.79
N LEU A 332 -26.02 -13.48 -21.39
CA LEU A 332 -26.52 -12.31 -20.67
C LEU A 332 -27.61 -12.69 -19.66
N HIS A 333 -28.54 -13.54 -20.07
CA HIS A 333 -29.57 -14.04 -19.16
C HIS A 333 -28.96 -14.87 -18.02
N GLY A 334 -28.06 -15.81 -18.34
CA GLY A 334 -27.40 -16.67 -17.36
C GLY A 334 -26.65 -15.88 -16.29
N ILE A 335 -25.86 -14.89 -16.69
CA ILE A 335 -25.08 -14.10 -15.72
C ILE A 335 -25.96 -13.17 -14.88
N SER A 336 -27.05 -12.63 -15.44
CA SER A 336 -27.97 -11.77 -14.70
C SER A 336 -28.72 -12.52 -13.58
N GLN A 337 -28.79 -13.85 -13.67
CA GLN A 337 -29.42 -14.73 -12.68
C GLN A 337 -28.41 -15.43 -11.77
N ASP A 338 -27.10 -15.22 -12.00
CA ASP A 338 -26.05 -15.85 -11.21
C ASP A 338 -25.92 -15.13 -9.86
N ALA A 339 -26.20 -15.85 -8.77
CA ALA A 339 -26.15 -15.32 -7.41
C ALA A 339 -24.76 -14.73 -7.05
N ARG A 340 -23.68 -15.24 -7.65
CA ARG A 340 -22.32 -14.74 -7.43
C ARG A 340 -22.12 -13.31 -7.94
N TYR A 341 -22.91 -12.90 -8.93
CA TYR A 341 -22.95 -11.55 -9.48
C TYR A 341 -24.16 -10.74 -8.96
N GLY A 342 -24.81 -11.21 -7.89
CA GLY A 342 -25.99 -10.55 -7.30
C GLY A 342 -25.72 -9.11 -6.90
N PHE A 343 -24.52 -8.79 -6.42
CA PHE A 343 -24.11 -7.42 -6.09
C PHE A 343 -24.06 -6.47 -7.30
N MET A 344 -23.98 -7.00 -8.54
CA MET A 344 -24.04 -6.22 -9.78
C MET A 344 -25.41 -6.19 -10.44
N PHE A 345 -26.11 -7.33 -10.48
CA PHE A 345 -27.35 -7.51 -11.23
C PHE A 345 -28.62 -7.60 -10.35
N GLY A 346 -28.49 -7.61 -9.02
CA GLY A 346 -29.59 -7.87 -8.08
C GLY A 346 -30.54 -6.70 -7.82
N GLY A 347 -30.25 -5.51 -8.34
CA GLY A 347 -31.12 -4.35 -8.16
C GLY A 347 -32.46 -4.48 -8.88
N LEU A 348 -33.58 -4.40 -8.15
CA LEU A 348 -34.94 -4.40 -8.72
C LEU A 348 -35.19 -3.22 -9.68
N THR A 349 -34.49 -2.11 -9.46
CA THR A 349 -34.57 -0.90 -10.27
C THR A 349 -33.18 -0.42 -10.68
N VAL A 350 -33.00 -0.19 -11.98
CA VAL A 350 -31.81 0.48 -12.51
C VAL A 350 -32.01 1.99 -12.39
N GLN A 351 -31.24 2.62 -11.51
CA GLN A 351 -31.20 4.06 -11.29
C GLN A 351 -29.75 4.57 -11.40
N ASP A 352 -29.58 5.87 -11.60
CA ASP A 352 -28.26 6.50 -11.54
C ASP A 352 -27.86 6.73 -10.09
N THR A 353 -27.06 5.80 -9.55
CA THR A 353 -26.57 5.80 -8.17
C THR A 353 -25.06 6.07 -8.11
N MET A 354 -24.45 6.56 -9.19
CA MET A 354 -22.98 6.69 -9.28
C MET A 354 -22.44 7.63 -8.20
N SER A 355 -23.09 8.78 -8.00
CA SER A 355 -22.67 9.76 -7.00
C SER A 355 -22.70 9.18 -5.59
N ASP A 356 -23.80 8.50 -5.22
CA ASP A 356 -23.96 7.90 -3.89
C ASP A 356 -22.95 6.76 -3.68
N PHE A 357 -22.76 5.92 -4.70
CA PHE A 357 -21.80 4.83 -4.66
C PHE A 357 -20.36 5.34 -4.48
N LEU A 358 -19.92 6.32 -5.28
CA LEU A 358 -18.58 6.89 -5.16
C LEU A 358 -18.40 7.63 -3.82
N GLY A 359 -19.42 8.34 -3.35
CA GLY A 359 -19.41 9.01 -2.04
C GLY A 359 -19.24 8.01 -0.89
N GLN A 360 -19.98 6.90 -0.92
CA GLN A 360 -19.86 5.84 0.09
C GLN A 360 -18.53 5.08 -0.03
N LEU A 361 -18.10 4.75 -1.24
CA LEU A 361 -16.88 3.98 -1.49
C LEU A 361 -15.61 4.77 -1.13
N PHE A 362 -15.53 6.04 -1.51
CA PHE A 362 -14.36 6.89 -1.25
C PHE A 362 -14.48 7.73 0.02
N ARG A 363 -15.58 7.58 0.78
CA ARG A 363 -15.84 8.28 2.05
C ARG A 363 -15.83 9.80 1.85
N ILE A 364 -16.67 10.29 0.95
CA ILE A 364 -16.83 11.72 0.63
C ILE A 364 -18.30 12.09 0.82
N PRO A 365 -18.67 12.80 1.91
CA PRO A 365 -17.82 13.22 3.02
C PRO A 365 -17.37 12.04 3.92
N VAL A 366 -16.34 12.28 4.75
CA VAL A 366 -15.72 11.23 5.58
C VAL A 366 -16.63 10.74 6.72
N GLU A 367 -17.37 11.66 7.33
CA GLU A 367 -18.32 11.37 8.42
C GLU A 367 -17.73 10.55 9.59
N GLY A 368 -16.45 10.81 9.92
CA GLY A 368 -15.74 10.10 10.99
C GLY A 368 -15.19 8.72 10.60
N ALA A 369 -15.57 8.19 9.43
CA ALA A 369 -15.11 6.92 8.91
C ALA A 369 -14.30 7.09 7.61
N PRO A 370 -12.98 7.36 7.68
CA PRO A 370 -12.11 7.57 6.51
C PRO A 370 -11.78 6.32 5.70
N ILE A 371 -12.10 5.12 6.20
CA ILE A 371 -11.72 3.85 5.57
C ILE A 371 -12.96 3.12 5.04
N SER A 372 -12.87 2.62 3.81
CA SER A 372 -13.76 1.62 3.24
C SER A 372 -13.01 0.29 3.16
N ILE A 373 -13.56 -0.78 3.72
CA ILE A 373 -13.00 -2.13 3.65
C ILE A 373 -13.91 -2.95 2.77
N ILE A 374 -13.39 -3.52 1.69
CA ILE A 374 -14.13 -4.43 0.83
C ILE A 374 -13.67 -5.85 1.12
N GLU A 375 -14.55 -6.60 1.78
CA GLU A 375 -14.34 -8.01 2.08
C GLU A 375 -14.52 -8.85 0.81
N LEU A 376 -13.44 -9.48 0.37
CA LEU A 376 -13.40 -10.36 -0.78
C LEU A 376 -13.26 -11.84 -0.36
N GLY A 377 -13.12 -12.10 0.93
CA GLY A 377 -13.05 -13.45 1.49
C GLY A 377 -14.31 -14.25 1.20
N GLY A 378 -14.13 -15.51 0.79
CA GLY A 378 -15.22 -16.40 0.40
C GLY A 378 -15.78 -16.16 -1.02
N LEU A 379 -15.34 -15.11 -1.72
CA LEU A 379 -15.72 -14.90 -3.11
C LEU A 379 -14.94 -15.81 -4.06
N PRO A 380 -15.58 -16.27 -5.15
CA PRO A 380 -14.86 -16.82 -6.29
C PRO A 380 -13.82 -15.82 -6.82
N VAL A 381 -12.65 -16.32 -7.24
CA VAL A 381 -11.52 -15.48 -7.69
C VAL A 381 -11.92 -14.57 -8.85
N GLU A 382 -12.77 -15.06 -9.75
CA GLU A 382 -13.26 -14.30 -10.91
C GLU A 382 -14.06 -13.07 -10.48
N VAL A 383 -14.90 -13.22 -9.46
CA VAL A 383 -15.73 -12.13 -8.93
C VAL A 383 -14.87 -11.12 -8.18
N ALA A 384 -13.95 -11.59 -7.33
CA ALA A 384 -13.04 -10.73 -6.62
C ALA A 384 -12.19 -9.89 -7.58
N GLN A 385 -11.68 -10.50 -8.67
CA GLN A 385 -10.90 -9.79 -9.69
C GLN A 385 -11.69 -8.65 -10.36
N VAL A 386 -12.99 -8.86 -10.64
CA VAL A 386 -13.85 -7.80 -11.18
C VAL A 386 -14.00 -6.65 -10.20
N ILE A 387 -14.29 -6.94 -8.92
CA ILE A 387 -14.42 -5.89 -7.90
C ILE A 387 -13.14 -5.07 -7.80
N VAL A 388 -11.98 -5.73 -7.73
CA VAL A 388 -10.67 -5.05 -7.70
C VAL A 388 -10.47 -4.21 -8.97
N SER A 389 -10.82 -4.72 -10.15
CA SER A 389 -10.71 -3.97 -11.42
C SER A 389 -11.53 -2.69 -11.38
N VAL A 390 -12.81 -2.80 -11.04
CA VAL A 390 -13.75 -1.68 -11.09
C VAL A 390 -13.41 -0.64 -10.05
N VAL A 391 -13.13 -1.06 -8.81
CA VAL A 391 -12.78 -0.13 -7.73
C VAL A 391 -11.49 0.63 -8.03
N THR A 392 -10.44 -0.07 -8.49
CA THR A 392 -9.17 0.58 -8.83
C THR A 392 -9.32 1.53 -10.02
N ARG A 393 -10.05 1.13 -11.06
CA ARG A 393 -10.34 1.99 -12.21
C ARG A 393 -11.16 3.22 -11.82
N LEU A 394 -12.24 3.05 -11.07
CA LEU A 394 -13.07 4.16 -10.61
C LEU A 394 -12.29 5.12 -9.73
N ALA A 395 -11.37 4.60 -8.90
CA ALA A 395 -10.49 5.42 -8.09
C ALA A 395 -9.57 6.30 -8.95
N PHE A 396 -8.98 5.71 -10.00
CA PHE A 396 -8.18 6.45 -10.97
C PHE A 396 -8.99 7.51 -11.72
N GLU A 397 -10.16 7.15 -12.24
CA GLU A 397 -11.06 8.05 -12.96
C GLU A 397 -11.53 9.20 -12.06
N PHE A 398 -11.91 8.90 -10.82
CA PHE A 398 -12.29 9.91 -9.83
C PHE A 398 -11.15 10.90 -9.56
N GLY A 399 -9.92 10.40 -9.36
CA GLY A 399 -8.74 11.27 -9.21
C GLY A 399 -8.50 12.15 -10.44
N LEU A 400 -8.67 11.59 -11.63
CA LEU A 400 -8.50 12.29 -12.90
C LEU A 400 -9.53 13.43 -13.07
N TRP A 401 -10.81 13.12 -12.90
CA TRP A 401 -11.92 14.08 -13.06
C TRP A 401 -11.99 15.11 -11.93
N SER A 402 -11.50 14.77 -10.74
CA SER A 402 -11.38 15.71 -9.62
C SER A 402 -10.09 16.55 -9.66
N HIS A 403 -9.21 16.34 -10.65
CA HIS A 403 -7.88 16.95 -10.69
C HIS A 403 -7.07 16.75 -9.40
N GLY A 404 -7.23 15.60 -8.75
CA GLY A 404 -6.57 15.28 -7.48
C GLY A 404 -7.04 16.10 -6.28
N ALA A 405 -8.21 16.75 -6.35
CA ALA A 405 -8.75 17.57 -5.26
C ALA A 405 -9.05 16.78 -3.98
N ALA A 406 -9.32 15.47 -4.11
CA ALA A 406 -9.50 14.56 -2.99
C ALA A 406 -8.53 13.37 -3.14
N PRO A 407 -7.31 13.45 -2.58
CA PRO A 407 -6.35 12.37 -2.66
C PRO A 407 -6.86 11.12 -1.93
N LEU A 408 -6.68 9.96 -2.55
CA LEU A 408 -7.15 8.69 -2.02
C LEU A 408 -6.06 7.61 -2.08
N ALA A 409 -6.18 6.60 -1.22
CA ALA A 409 -5.29 5.45 -1.21
C ALA A 409 -6.06 4.15 -1.42
N ILE A 410 -5.58 3.33 -2.35
CA ILE A 410 -6.06 1.97 -2.56
C ILE A 410 -5.02 0.99 -2.02
N ILE A 411 -5.42 0.20 -1.02
CA ILE A 411 -4.61 -0.89 -0.46
C ILE A 411 -5.10 -2.19 -1.08
N VAL A 412 -4.19 -2.94 -1.70
CA VAL A 412 -4.44 -4.23 -2.33
C VAL A 412 -3.64 -5.30 -1.62
N GLU A 413 -4.31 -6.08 -0.78
CA GLU A 413 -3.74 -7.29 -0.17
C GLU A 413 -3.65 -8.43 -1.19
N ASP A 414 -2.70 -9.34 -0.98
CA ASP A 414 -2.36 -10.42 -1.92
C ASP A 414 -2.29 -9.95 -3.39
N ALA A 415 -1.63 -8.82 -3.65
CA ALA A 415 -1.64 -8.15 -4.97
C ALA A 415 -1.20 -9.04 -6.15
N HIS A 416 -0.36 -10.05 -5.90
CA HIS A 416 0.06 -11.05 -6.91
C HIS A 416 -1.12 -11.82 -7.53
N ARG A 417 -2.26 -11.95 -6.83
CA ARG A 417 -3.49 -12.57 -7.36
C ARG A 417 -4.20 -11.73 -8.43
N TYR A 418 -3.98 -10.42 -8.41
CA TYR A 418 -4.70 -9.43 -9.22
C TYR A 418 -3.84 -8.83 -10.33
N ALA A 419 -2.51 -8.80 -10.13
CA ALA A 419 -1.53 -8.36 -11.11
C ALA A 419 -0.37 -9.35 -11.20
N PRO A 420 -0.59 -10.55 -11.77
CA PRO A 420 0.45 -11.55 -11.90
C PRO A 420 1.55 -11.11 -12.88
N ALA A 421 2.77 -11.60 -12.67
CA ALA A 421 3.93 -11.31 -13.52
C ALA A 421 3.78 -11.87 -14.95
N GLN A 422 3.07 -12.99 -15.11
CA GLN A 422 2.84 -13.61 -16.41
C GLN A 422 1.69 -12.92 -17.16
N GLU A 423 1.96 -12.48 -18.39
CA GLU A 423 0.93 -11.92 -19.27
C GLU A 423 -0.09 -12.99 -19.67
N GLY A 424 -1.38 -12.66 -19.58
CA GLY A 424 -2.49 -13.58 -19.88
C GLY A 424 -2.94 -14.46 -18.71
N ALA A 425 -2.27 -14.39 -17.55
CA ALA A 425 -2.77 -14.99 -16.32
C ALA A 425 -3.77 -14.03 -15.63
N GLY A 426 -4.94 -14.55 -15.25
CA GLY A 426 -5.97 -13.80 -14.53
C GLY A 426 -6.80 -12.83 -15.37
N PHE A 427 -7.60 -11.98 -14.69
CA PHE A 427 -8.44 -10.96 -15.32
C PHE A 427 -7.61 -9.78 -15.82
N GLY A 428 -7.38 -9.73 -17.13
CA GLY A 428 -6.55 -8.71 -17.79
C GLY A 428 -6.86 -7.25 -17.39
N PRO A 429 -8.13 -6.83 -17.30
CA PRO A 429 -8.49 -5.47 -16.89
C PRO A 429 -7.96 -5.08 -15.50
N THR A 430 -7.97 -6.00 -14.52
CA THR A 430 -7.48 -5.72 -13.16
C THR A 430 -5.99 -5.37 -13.18
N ARG A 431 -5.19 -6.19 -13.87
CA ARG A 431 -3.74 -5.93 -14.02
C ARG A 431 -3.49 -4.58 -14.68
N LYS A 432 -4.22 -4.26 -15.77
CA LYS A 432 -4.10 -2.97 -16.47
C LYS A 432 -4.44 -1.79 -15.57
N ALA A 433 -5.51 -1.88 -14.78
CA ALA A 433 -5.93 -0.84 -13.86
C ALA A 433 -4.87 -0.56 -12.77
N LEU A 434 -4.32 -1.62 -12.17
CA LEU A 434 -3.26 -1.50 -11.17
C LEU A 434 -1.97 -0.91 -11.73
N ILE A 435 -1.52 -1.36 -12.91
CA ILE A 435 -0.34 -0.79 -13.60
C ILE A 435 -0.56 0.68 -13.95
N ARG A 436 -1.77 1.05 -14.38
CA ARG A 436 -2.11 2.45 -14.69
C ARG A 436 -2.00 3.33 -13.46
N ILE A 437 -2.53 2.90 -12.31
CA ILE A 437 -2.35 3.64 -11.05
C ILE A 437 -0.87 3.72 -10.69
N ALA A 438 -0.12 2.63 -10.79
CA ALA A 438 1.31 2.63 -10.45
C ALA A 438 2.13 3.63 -11.31
N LYS A 439 1.77 3.81 -12.59
CA LYS A 439 2.46 4.74 -13.51
C LYS A 439 1.98 6.19 -13.42
N GLU A 440 0.68 6.40 -13.21
CA GLU A 440 0.04 7.70 -13.41
C GLU A 440 -0.72 8.21 -12.17
N GLY A 441 -0.95 7.36 -11.17
CA GLY A 441 -1.74 7.65 -9.97
C GLY A 441 -1.23 8.87 -9.19
N ARG A 442 0.09 9.06 -9.12
CA ARG A 442 0.73 10.25 -8.51
C ARG A 442 0.20 11.57 -9.08
N LYS A 443 -0.06 11.65 -10.39
CA LYS A 443 -0.52 12.89 -11.05
C LYS A 443 -1.98 13.22 -10.71
N VAL A 444 -2.77 12.20 -10.43
CA VAL A 444 -4.22 12.30 -10.19
C VAL A 444 -4.60 12.18 -8.71
N GLY A 445 -3.61 12.12 -7.80
CA GLY A 445 -3.85 12.03 -6.36
C GLY A 445 -4.28 10.63 -5.89
N VAL A 446 -3.97 9.58 -6.64
CA VAL A 446 -4.32 8.19 -6.28
C VAL A 446 -3.08 7.41 -5.88
N SER A 447 -3.01 7.04 -4.60
CA SER A 447 -1.98 6.16 -4.05
C SER A 447 -2.34 4.70 -4.23
N LEU A 448 -1.32 3.87 -4.44
CA LEU A 448 -1.45 2.41 -4.51
C LEU A 448 -0.52 1.81 -3.47
N TRP A 449 -1.08 1.02 -2.58
CA TRP A 449 -0.35 0.24 -1.60
C TRP A 449 -0.56 -1.23 -1.93
N VAL A 450 0.52 -1.96 -2.16
CA VAL A 450 0.45 -3.39 -2.46
C VAL A 450 1.04 -4.20 -1.33
N ALA A 451 0.33 -5.24 -0.91
CA ALA A 451 0.85 -6.23 0.02
C ALA A 451 0.98 -7.57 -0.70
N SER A 452 2.14 -8.23 -0.56
CA SER A 452 2.35 -9.54 -1.18
C SER A 452 3.38 -10.38 -0.44
N GLN A 453 3.15 -11.69 -0.44
CA GLN A 453 4.02 -12.75 0.04
C GLN A 453 4.92 -13.33 -1.05
N ARG A 454 4.62 -13.05 -2.32
CA ARG A 454 5.34 -13.52 -3.50
C ARG A 454 5.69 -12.33 -4.41
N PRO A 455 6.77 -11.58 -4.13
CA PRO A 455 7.26 -10.53 -5.01
C PRO A 455 7.52 -11.03 -6.45
N THR A 456 7.98 -12.26 -6.62
CA THR A 456 8.24 -12.86 -7.95
C THR A 456 6.99 -13.09 -8.79
N GLU A 457 5.84 -13.28 -8.15
CA GLU A 457 4.56 -13.51 -8.84
C GLU A 457 3.85 -12.19 -9.16
N LEU A 458 4.29 -11.06 -8.62
CA LEU A 458 3.72 -9.73 -8.86
C LEU A 458 4.33 -9.07 -10.11
N ASP A 459 3.54 -8.29 -10.84
CA ASP A 459 4.03 -7.50 -11.96
C ASP A 459 5.21 -6.58 -11.56
N ALA A 460 6.34 -6.73 -12.23
CA ALA A 460 7.57 -5.99 -11.95
C ALA A 460 7.41 -4.47 -12.13
N THR A 461 6.47 -4.03 -12.97
CA THR A 461 6.17 -2.60 -13.12
C THR A 461 5.56 -2.04 -11.84
N ILE A 462 4.60 -2.74 -11.25
CA ILE A 462 3.98 -2.29 -9.99
C ILE A 462 5.04 -2.20 -8.89
N LEU A 463 5.87 -3.24 -8.75
CA LEU A 463 6.90 -3.29 -7.73
C LEU A 463 7.95 -2.18 -7.91
N SER A 464 8.41 -1.93 -9.14
CA SER A 464 9.40 -0.87 -9.44
C SER A 464 8.86 0.56 -9.34
N GLN A 465 7.54 0.75 -9.42
CA GLN A 465 6.90 2.05 -9.18
C GLN A 465 6.58 2.29 -7.70
N CYS A 466 6.77 1.31 -6.82
CA CYS A 466 6.62 1.51 -5.37
C CYS A 466 7.89 2.15 -4.81
N ASN A 467 7.92 3.48 -4.67
CA ASN A 467 9.11 4.18 -4.18
C ASN A 467 9.35 4.02 -2.69
N THR A 468 8.42 3.43 -1.93
CA THR A 468 8.62 3.07 -0.52
C THR A 468 8.30 1.59 -0.34
N ILE A 469 9.25 0.83 0.21
CA ILE A 469 9.09 -0.61 0.41
C ILE A 469 9.40 -0.96 1.88
N PHE A 470 8.48 -1.68 2.50
CA PHE A 470 8.68 -2.33 3.80
C PHE A 470 8.86 -3.83 3.55
N ALA A 471 10.12 -4.25 3.52
CA ALA A 471 10.50 -5.64 3.30
C ALA A 471 10.61 -6.36 4.65
N MET A 472 9.59 -7.15 4.98
CA MET A 472 9.56 -8.03 6.13
C MET A 472 10.25 -9.37 5.81
N ARG A 473 10.17 -10.33 6.73
CA ARG A 473 10.81 -11.64 6.56
C ARG A 473 10.43 -12.30 5.23
N LEU A 474 11.44 -12.60 4.41
CA LEU A 474 11.34 -13.36 3.15
C LEU A 474 12.38 -14.49 3.17
N ALA A 475 11.90 -15.74 3.11
CA ALA A 475 12.76 -16.91 3.17
C ALA A 475 13.23 -17.37 1.79
N ASN A 476 12.38 -17.25 0.77
CA ASN A 476 12.67 -17.72 -0.59
C ASN A 476 13.72 -16.84 -1.28
N GLN A 477 14.75 -17.44 -1.86
CA GLN A 477 15.83 -16.75 -2.56
C GLN A 477 15.34 -16.00 -3.81
N ALA A 478 14.42 -16.58 -4.58
CA ALA A 478 13.88 -15.93 -5.77
C ALA A 478 13.10 -14.65 -5.40
N ASP A 479 12.33 -14.70 -4.32
CA ASP A 479 11.58 -13.54 -3.80
C ASP A 479 12.51 -12.44 -3.27
N GLN A 480 13.62 -12.81 -2.63
CA GLN A 480 14.64 -11.86 -2.22
C GLN A 480 15.31 -11.19 -3.43
N GLU A 481 15.60 -11.95 -4.48
CA GLU A 481 16.28 -11.42 -5.67
C GLU A 481 15.39 -10.48 -6.49
N ALA A 482 14.11 -10.82 -6.64
CA ALA A 482 13.12 -9.94 -7.25
C ALA A 482 13.03 -8.61 -6.50
N LEU A 483 13.08 -8.65 -5.16
CA LEU A 483 13.10 -7.45 -4.34
C LEU A 483 14.40 -6.64 -4.49
N ARG A 484 15.57 -7.29 -4.49
CA ARG A 484 16.86 -6.61 -4.72
C ARG A 484 16.88 -5.88 -6.06
N SER A 485 16.29 -6.48 -7.09
CA SER A 485 16.18 -5.89 -8.42
C SER A 485 15.25 -4.68 -8.49
N ALA A 486 14.33 -4.54 -7.54
CA ALA A 486 13.34 -3.46 -7.51
C ALA A 486 13.76 -2.27 -6.62
N VAL A 487 14.77 -2.45 -5.77
CA VAL A 487 15.27 -1.43 -4.82
C VAL A 487 16.57 -0.82 -5.37
N PRO A 488 16.82 0.48 -5.17
CA PRO A 488 18.10 1.09 -5.54
C PRO A 488 19.30 0.41 -4.84
N ASP A 489 20.45 0.35 -5.53
CA ASP A 489 21.67 -0.35 -5.07
C ASP A 489 22.09 -0.01 -3.63
N ALA A 490 21.88 1.26 -3.22
CA ALA A 490 22.23 1.81 -1.91
C ALA A 490 21.54 1.13 -0.70
N SER A 491 20.68 0.13 -0.93
CA SER A 491 19.92 -0.59 0.11
C SER A 491 20.00 -2.11 -0.04
N THR A 492 20.71 -2.62 -1.04
CA THR A 492 20.80 -4.05 -1.34
C THR A 492 21.52 -4.82 -0.22
N SER A 493 22.51 -4.18 0.41
CA SER A 493 23.27 -4.73 1.54
C SER A 493 22.38 -5.12 2.72
N LEU A 494 21.41 -4.26 3.08
CA LEU A 494 20.44 -4.49 4.15
C LEU A 494 19.51 -5.67 3.88
N LEU A 495 19.19 -5.91 2.60
CA LEU A 495 18.30 -7.00 2.18
C LEU A 495 18.94 -8.39 2.38
N SER A 496 20.23 -8.48 2.67
CA SER A 496 20.88 -9.75 3.08
C SER A 496 20.30 -10.32 4.38
N CYS A 497 19.72 -9.47 5.24
CA CYS A 497 19.17 -9.85 6.53
C CYS A 497 17.69 -10.30 6.49
N LEU A 498 17.03 -10.27 5.33
CA LEU A 498 15.60 -10.59 5.22
C LEU A 498 15.22 -11.96 5.83
N PRO A 499 16.01 -13.04 5.67
CA PRO A 499 15.65 -14.35 6.25
C PRO A 499 15.65 -14.38 7.77
N SER A 500 16.44 -13.52 8.42
CA SER A 500 16.65 -13.50 9.87
C SER A 500 15.81 -12.46 10.62
N LEU A 501 14.94 -11.73 9.91
CA LEU A 501 14.04 -10.75 10.53
C LEU A 501 13.03 -11.43 11.47
N GLY A 502 12.79 -10.79 12.62
CA GLY A 502 11.77 -11.19 13.58
C GLY A 502 10.36 -10.80 13.15
N LEU A 503 9.36 -11.24 13.91
CA LEU A 503 7.97 -10.81 13.74
C LEU A 503 7.86 -9.29 13.95
N GLY A 504 7.16 -8.60 13.04
CA GLY A 504 6.99 -7.15 13.12
C GLY A 504 8.26 -6.35 12.84
N GLU A 505 9.31 -6.99 12.31
CA GLU A 505 10.50 -6.30 11.82
C GLU A 505 10.47 -6.18 10.29
N ALA A 506 11.01 -5.07 9.79
CA ALA A 506 11.13 -4.81 8.36
C ALA A 506 12.42 -4.06 8.04
N ILE A 507 12.95 -4.27 6.85
CA ILE A 507 13.85 -3.33 6.20
C ILE A 507 12.97 -2.31 5.47
N ALA A 508 13.02 -1.06 5.89
CA ALA A 508 12.29 0.02 5.26
C ALA A 508 13.23 0.80 4.35
N VAL A 509 12.85 0.94 3.08
CA VAL A 509 13.64 1.60 2.03
C VAL A 509 12.78 2.54 1.21
N GLY A 510 13.42 3.53 0.59
CA GLY A 510 12.76 4.41 -0.37
C GLY A 510 12.49 5.83 0.12
N GLU A 511 11.62 6.56 -0.56
CA GLU A 511 11.39 7.99 -0.32
C GLU A 511 10.51 8.29 0.91
N GLY A 512 9.65 7.34 1.31
CA GLY A 512 8.82 7.47 2.50
C GLY A 512 9.57 7.40 3.83
N VAL A 513 10.82 6.94 3.85
CA VAL A 513 11.64 6.80 5.09
C VAL A 513 12.91 7.62 5.01
N PRO A 514 13.38 8.29 6.09
CA PRO A 514 14.52 9.20 5.98
C PRO A 514 15.80 8.54 5.42
N LEU A 515 16.06 7.30 5.83
CA LEU A 515 17.13 6.44 5.32
C LEU A 515 16.68 4.97 5.25
N PRO A 516 17.35 4.16 4.41
CA PRO A 516 17.27 2.70 4.49
C PRO A 516 17.65 2.21 5.90
N THR A 517 16.74 1.53 6.58
CA THR A 517 17.03 1.04 7.93
C THR A 517 16.18 -0.17 8.33
N ARG A 518 16.68 -0.93 9.31
CA ARG A 518 15.93 -2.02 9.93
C ARG A 518 15.06 -1.44 11.04
N ILE A 519 13.75 -1.59 10.91
CA ILE A 519 12.78 -1.11 11.88
C ILE A 519 12.07 -2.27 12.55
N ARG A 520 11.54 -1.99 13.74
CA ARG A 520 10.52 -2.79 14.40
C ARG A 520 9.28 -1.92 14.56
N PHE A 521 8.17 -2.39 14.02
CA PHE A 521 6.88 -1.71 14.13
C PHE A 521 6.45 -1.63 15.61
N ASP A 522 5.77 -0.53 15.97
CA ASP A 522 5.11 -0.43 17.27
C ASP A 522 4.00 -1.49 17.36
N ALA A 523 3.68 -1.94 18.57
CA ALA A 523 2.65 -2.96 18.77
C ALA A 523 1.25 -2.34 18.63
N LEU A 524 0.36 -3.01 17.92
CA LEU A 524 -1.05 -2.64 17.87
C LEU A 524 -1.76 -3.00 19.19
N PRO A 525 -2.73 -2.18 19.63
CA PRO A 525 -3.65 -2.60 20.67
C PRO A 525 -4.48 -3.80 20.18
N ARG A 526 -4.94 -4.66 21.09
CA ARG A 526 -5.52 -5.97 20.75
C ARG A 526 -6.73 -5.86 19.82
N GLU A 527 -7.56 -4.86 20.03
CA GLU A 527 -8.75 -4.54 19.24
C GLU A 527 -8.42 -4.09 17.81
N ALA A 528 -7.21 -3.58 17.56
CA ALA A 528 -6.78 -3.13 16.25
C ALA A 528 -5.97 -4.20 15.48
N VAL A 529 -5.67 -5.35 16.10
CA VAL A 529 -4.93 -6.42 15.42
C VAL A 529 -5.84 -7.09 14.40
N PRO A 530 -5.45 -7.16 13.11
CA PRO A 530 -6.22 -7.89 12.11
C PRO A 530 -6.44 -9.34 12.52
N ARG A 531 -7.64 -9.88 12.23
CA ARG A 531 -8.00 -11.23 12.64
C ARG A 531 -7.04 -12.24 12.00
N SER A 532 -6.38 -13.05 12.82
CA SER A 532 -5.61 -14.17 12.30
C SER A 532 -6.55 -15.30 11.94
N LEU A 533 -6.59 -15.66 10.65
CA LEU A 533 -7.37 -16.80 10.17
C LEU A 533 -6.77 -18.17 10.54
N THR A 534 -5.61 -18.23 11.22
CA THR A 534 -5.01 -19.51 11.59
C THR A 534 -5.80 -20.15 12.72
N ALA A 535 -6.63 -21.14 12.38
CA ALA A 535 -7.31 -21.97 13.35
C ALA A 535 -6.30 -22.63 14.30
N SER A 536 -6.56 -22.53 15.60
CA SER A 536 -5.79 -23.26 16.61
C SER A 536 -6.21 -24.72 16.59
N PHE A 537 -5.38 -25.56 15.98
CA PHE A 537 -5.62 -27.01 15.98
C PHE A 537 -5.59 -27.58 17.40
N THR A 538 -4.76 -27.05 18.29
CA THR A 538 -4.69 -27.53 19.68
C THR A 538 -5.96 -27.22 20.44
N ASP A 539 -6.49 -26.00 20.31
CA ASP A 539 -7.73 -25.63 21.00
C ASP A 539 -8.92 -26.35 20.36
N GLY A 540 -8.98 -26.37 19.02
CA GLY A 540 -10.04 -27.03 18.27
C GLY A 540 -10.09 -28.55 18.42
N TRP A 541 -8.94 -29.22 18.59
CA TRP A 541 -8.88 -30.69 18.81
C TRP A 541 -8.97 -31.08 20.29
N SER A 542 -8.83 -30.11 21.21
CA SER A 542 -8.99 -30.38 22.65
C SER A 542 -10.45 -30.53 23.07
N VAL A 543 -11.39 -30.11 22.22
CA VAL A 543 -12.83 -30.17 22.45
C VAL A 543 -13.46 -31.08 21.40
N ASP A 544 -14.20 -32.09 21.84
CA ASP A 544 -14.99 -32.91 20.91
C ASP A 544 -16.19 -32.11 20.39
N VAL A 545 -16.49 -32.24 19.10
CA VAL A 545 -17.65 -31.60 18.47
C VAL A 545 -18.85 -32.52 18.62
N ASP A 546 -19.40 -32.62 19.84
CA ASP A 546 -20.52 -33.52 20.20
C ASP A 546 -21.89 -33.05 19.66
N ASP A 547 -21.91 -31.99 18.85
CA ASP A 547 -23.12 -31.52 18.20
C ASP A 547 -23.37 -32.28 16.88
N LYS A 548 -24.22 -33.30 16.94
CA LYS A 548 -24.64 -34.10 15.77
C LYS A 548 -25.28 -33.27 14.66
N ALA A 549 -25.81 -32.08 14.95
CA ALA A 549 -26.37 -31.16 13.96
C ALA A 549 -25.32 -30.20 13.38
N PHE A 550 -24.10 -30.13 13.91
CA PHE A 550 -23.04 -29.25 13.44
C PHE A 550 -22.74 -29.42 11.96
N ILE A 551 -22.51 -30.67 11.53
CA ILE A 551 -22.28 -30.99 10.12
C ILE A 551 -23.50 -30.65 9.27
N ALA A 552 -24.72 -30.93 9.76
CA ALA A 552 -25.94 -30.60 9.03
C ALA A 552 -26.08 -29.09 8.80
N ARG A 553 -25.78 -28.26 9.80
CA ARG A 553 -25.75 -26.79 9.68
C ARG A 553 -24.68 -26.30 8.71
N ILE A 554 -23.46 -26.85 8.76
CA ILE A 554 -22.40 -26.51 7.81
C ILE A 554 -22.81 -26.88 6.39
N VAL A 555 -23.41 -28.06 6.18
CA VAL A 555 -23.88 -28.49 4.86
C VAL A 555 -25.01 -27.60 4.36
N GLU A 556 -25.93 -27.18 5.23
CA GLU A 556 -26.98 -26.23 4.90
C GLU A 556 -26.40 -24.86 4.49
N GLN A 557 -25.41 -24.34 5.24
CA GLN A 557 -24.69 -23.12 4.92
C GLN A 557 -23.93 -23.23 3.58
N TRP A 558 -23.25 -24.35 3.35
CA TRP A 558 -22.53 -24.61 2.11
C TRP A 558 -23.51 -24.66 0.92
N ARG A 559 -24.65 -25.34 1.07
CA ARG A 559 -25.70 -25.38 0.04
C ARG A 559 -26.33 -24.00 -0.20
N ALA A 560 -26.50 -23.21 0.85
CA ALA A 560 -27.02 -21.85 0.78
C ALA A 560 -25.98 -20.85 0.22
N GLN A 561 -24.71 -21.25 0.07
CA GLN A 561 -23.58 -20.37 -0.28
C GLN A 561 -23.51 -19.13 0.63
N LYS A 562 -23.82 -19.31 1.93
CA LYS A 562 -23.78 -18.26 2.95
C LYS A 562 -22.87 -18.72 4.08
N MET A 563 -21.73 -18.05 4.24
CA MET A 563 -20.94 -18.16 5.47
C MET A 563 -21.64 -17.32 6.55
N LEU A 564 -22.19 -17.97 7.58
CA LEU A 564 -22.52 -17.27 8.81
C LEU A 564 -21.21 -17.06 9.55
N ILE A 565 -20.84 -15.80 9.78
CA ILE A 565 -19.72 -15.44 10.65
C ILE A 565 -20.08 -16.02 12.04
N PRO A 566 -19.21 -16.84 12.66
CA PRO A 566 -19.47 -17.30 14.02
C PRO A 566 -19.67 -16.08 14.92
N GLU A 567 -20.80 -16.00 15.62
CA GLU A 567 -20.88 -15.17 16.81
C GLU A 567 -19.88 -15.76 17.81
N VAL A 568 -18.88 -14.94 18.16
CA VAL A 568 -17.83 -15.29 19.12
C VAL A 568 -18.42 -15.45 20.51
#